data_AF-S7WF37-F1
#
_entry.id   AF-S7WF37-F1
#
_cell.length_a   1.000
_cell.length_b   1.000
_cell.length_c   1.000
_cell.angle_alpha   90.00
_cell.angle_beta   90.00
_cell.angle_gamma   90.00
#
_symmetry.space_group_name_H-M   'P 1'
#
loop_
_entity.id
_entity.type
_entity.pdbx_description
1 polymer ?
#
loop_
_entity_poly.entity_id
_entity_poly.type
_entity_poly.pdbx_seq_one_letter_code
_entity_poly.pdbx_strand_id
1 'polypeptide(L)'
;MDLVLQLLFALALLSTIFQISQWKTPGILLVAFAIGLIAYLLYPWTVAQSKEQMNTWMQNPVIMQNLAVIQVMEGLLFIGIDLSILKKYFGQPVNRYLKYASYFPGLFWIAAVLYTQMVSFYFFSGIDFETLAIYFSLGLIACFIAVPITIKSILPEHYLRMELRYILSFGQILGSIIITIFCQGLPYKPQQNNYDLTSFLIVLASAILMVFLGWIWSRLGEQIKNKWKY
;
A
#
# COMPACT_ATOMS: atom_id res chain seq x y z
N MET A 1 10.44 -17.56 2.32
CA MET A 1 9.64 -16.46 2.91
C MET A 1 10.15 -15.11 2.44
N ASP A 2 11.48 -14.90 2.42
CA ASP A 2 12.12 -13.65 1.98
C ASP A 2 11.66 -13.15 0.60
N LEU A 3 11.59 -14.02 -0.40
CA LEU A 3 11.11 -13.67 -1.76
C LEU A 3 9.69 -13.09 -1.76
N VAL A 4 8.83 -13.61 -0.88
CA VAL A 4 7.42 -13.22 -0.85
C VAL A 4 7.26 -11.85 -0.20
N LEU A 5 8.06 -11.55 0.83
CA LEU A 5 8.12 -10.24 1.45
C LEU A 5 8.81 -9.20 0.56
N GLN A 6 9.86 -9.58 -0.17
CA GLN A 6 10.45 -8.75 -1.21
C GLN A 6 9.43 -8.40 -2.31
N LEU A 7 8.59 -9.37 -2.70
CA LEU A 7 7.49 -9.13 -3.63
C LEU A 7 6.47 -8.12 -3.07
N LEU A 8 6.09 -8.21 -1.78
CA LEU A 8 5.20 -7.23 -1.16
C LEU A 8 5.79 -5.83 -1.15
N PHE A 9 7.05 -5.70 -0.73
CA PHE A 9 7.73 -4.42 -0.67
C PHE A 9 7.92 -3.85 -2.07
N ALA A 10 8.24 -4.67 -3.06
CA ALA A 10 8.31 -4.25 -4.45
C ALA A 10 6.96 -3.74 -4.96
N LEU A 11 5.87 -4.50 -4.73
CA LEU A 11 4.51 -4.08 -5.10
C LEU A 11 4.11 -2.78 -4.40
N ALA A 12 4.45 -2.63 -3.13
CA ALA A 12 4.18 -1.40 -2.37
C ALA A 12 4.95 -0.20 -2.89
N LEU A 13 6.27 -0.32 -3.05
CA LEU A 13 7.08 0.74 -3.63
C LEU A 13 6.59 1.13 -5.02
N LEU A 14 6.26 0.15 -5.85
CA LEU A 14 5.80 0.40 -7.20
C LEU A 14 4.42 1.09 -7.20
N SER A 15 3.50 0.68 -6.32
CA SER A 15 2.21 1.38 -6.14
C SER A 15 2.39 2.85 -5.72
N THR A 16 3.30 3.11 -4.78
CA THR A 16 3.64 4.47 -4.31
C THR A 16 4.31 5.30 -5.40
N ILE A 17 5.20 4.71 -6.21
CA ILE A 17 5.82 5.38 -7.36
C ILE A 17 4.74 5.80 -8.36
N PHE A 18 3.78 4.92 -8.66
CA PHE A 18 2.64 5.24 -9.52
C PHE A 18 1.73 6.32 -8.92
N GLN A 19 1.53 6.33 -7.59
CA GLN A 19 0.83 7.40 -6.89
C GLN A 19 1.52 8.76 -7.10
N ILE A 20 2.83 8.83 -6.85
CA ILE A 20 3.63 10.05 -6.97
C ILE A 20 3.69 10.53 -8.42
N SER A 21 3.73 9.62 -9.38
CA SER A 21 3.72 9.94 -10.83
C SER A 21 2.51 10.79 -11.22
N GLN A 22 1.36 10.61 -10.58
CA GLN A 22 0.15 11.38 -10.89
C GLN A 22 0.23 12.85 -10.41
N TRP A 23 1.15 13.18 -9.53
CA TRP A 23 1.26 14.53 -8.98
C TRP A 23 1.95 15.51 -9.94
N LYS A 24 1.87 16.80 -9.60
CA LYS A 24 2.62 17.84 -10.29
C LYS A 24 4.11 17.71 -9.94
N THR A 25 4.99 18.12 -10.85
CA THR A 25 6.45 18.09 -10.66
C THR A 25 6.95 18.71 -9.35
N PRO A 26 6.45 19.86 -8.85
CA PRO A 26 6.88 20.37 -7.53
C PRO A 26 6.45 19.45 -6.37
N GLY A 27 5.29 18.79 -6.47
CA GLY A 27 4.83 17.83 -5.46
C GLY A 27 5.70 16.57 -5.42
N ILE A 28 6.16 16.10 -6.58
CA ILE A 28 7.11 14.99 -6.69
C ILE A 28 8.42 15.34 -5.98
N LEU A 29 8.99 16.52 -6.26
CA LEU A 29 10.23 16.97 -5.64
C LEU A 29 10.11 17.07 -4.11
N LEU A 30 9.02 17.67 -3.62
CA LEU A 30 8.79 17.82 -2.18
C LEU A 30 8.71 16.47 -1.45
N VAL A 31 7.97 15.52 -2.00
CA VAL A 31 7.81 14.21 -1.35
C VAL A 31 9.03 13.33 -1.53
N ALA A 32 9.74 13.39 -2.66
CA ALA A 32 11.02 12.70 -2.80
C ALA A 32 12.04 13.19 -1.75
N PHE A 33 12.12 14.51 -1.54
CA PHE A 33 12.98 15.08 -0.50
C PHE A 33 12.54 14.65 0.91
N ALA A 34 11.23 14.66 1.19
CA ALA A 34 10.70 14.18 2.46
C ALA A 34 11.02 12.70 2.72
N ILE A 35 10.88 11.83 1.70
CA ILE A 35 11.22 10.41 1.77
C ILE A 35 12.72 10.23 2.07
N GLY A 36 13.59 10.94 1.36
CA GLY A 36 15.03 10.90 1.62
C GLY A 36 15.40 11.38 3.02
N LEU A 37 14.78 12.47 3.47
CA LEU A 37 14.98 13.01 4.81
C LEU A 37 14.52 12.01 5.89
N ILE A 38 13.35 11.37 5.71
CA ILE A 38 12.85 10.32 6.59
C ILE A 38 13.83 9.14 6.64
N ALA A 39 14.32 8.68 5.49
CA ALA A 39 15.30 7.59 5.42
C ALA A 39 16.62 7.92 6.13
N TYR A 40 17.06 9.19 6.05
CA TYR A 40 18.22 9.67 6.81
C TYR A 40 17.90 9.72 8.31
N LEU A 41 16.82 10.36 8.74
CA LEU A 41 16.46 10.44 10.17
C LEU A 41 16.26 9.06 10.82
N LEU A 42 15.81 8.07 10.06
CA LEU A 42 15.60 6.71 10.56
C LEU A 42 16.86 5.83 10.46
N TYR A 43 17.98 6.30 9.89
CA TYR A 43 19.20 5.50 9.79
C TYR A 43 19.69 4.96 11.15
N PRO A 44 19.65 5.72 12.27
CA PRO A 44 20.18 5.21 13.55
C PRO A 44 19.36 4.02 14.05
N TRP A 45 18.05 4.05 13.82
CA TRP A 45 17.16 2.94 14.14
C TRP A 45 17.46 1.71 13.26
N THR A 46 17.73 1.94 11.98
CA THR A 46 18.13 0.90 11.01
C THR A 46 19.43 0.21 11.42
N VAL A 47 20.43 0.97 11.88
CA VAL A 47 21.73 0.44 12.34
C VAL A 47 21.58 -0.34 13.65
N ALA A 48 20.70 0.09 14.55
CA ALA A 48 20.47 -0.57 15.82
C ALA A 48 19.80 -1.96 15.68
N GLN A 49 19.11 -2.21 14.57
CA GLN A 49 18.47 -3.50 14.31
C GLN A 49 19.45 -4.47 13.65
N SER A 50 19.63 -5.64 14.25
CA SER A 50 20.49 -6.68 13.67
C SER A 50 19.77 -7.46 12.57
N LYS A 51 20.53 -8.00 11.60
CA LYS A 51 19.99 -8.89 10.55
C LYS A 51 19.29 -10.12 11.14
N GLU A 52 19.77 -10.62 12.29
CA GLU A 52 19.11 -11.72 13.00
C GLU A 52 17.77 -11.31 13.61
N GLN A 53 17.67 -10.10 14.18
CA GLN A 53 16.38 -9.58 14.67
C GLN A 53 15.37 -9.43 13.53
N MET A 54 15.80 -8.94 12.35
CA MET A 54 14.89 -8.86 11.20
C MET A 54 14.46 -10.23 10.70
N ASN A 55 15.38 -11.21 10.61
CA ASN A 55 15.01 -12.58 10.26
C ASN A 55 14.02 -13.18 11.28
N THR A 56 14.21 -12.89 12.57
CA THR A 56 13.31 -13.32 13.64
C THR A 56 11.93 -12.65 13.50
N TRP A 57 11.87 -11.36 13.14
CA TRP A 57 10.61 -10.65 12.87
C TRP A 57 9.89 -11.18 11.64
N MET A 58 10.63 -11.45 10.57
CA MET A 58 10.07 -11.99 9.31
C MET A 58 9.57 -13.43 9.46
N GLN A 59 10.19 -14.22 10.35
CA GLN A 59 9.74 -15.57 10.68
C GLN A 59 8.54 -15.57 11.64
N ASN A 60 8.24 -14.44 12.29
CA ASN A 60 7.09 -14.35 13.18
C ASN A 60 5.80 -14.19 12.35
N PRO A 61 4.90 -15.20 12.37
CA PRO A 61 3.70 -15.19 11.55
C PRO A 61 2.73 -14.07 11.93
N VAL A 62 2.72 -13.64 13.21
CA VAL A 62 1.86 -12.55 13.70
C VAL A 62 2.30 -11.21 13.11
N ILE A 63 3.61 -10.94 13.07
CA ILE A 63 4.16 -9.70 12.50
C ILE A 63 3.86 -9.66 10.99
N MET A 64 4.06 -10.79 10.30
CA MET A 64 3.80 -10.87 8.86
C MET A 64 2.31 -10.68 8.53
N GLN A 65 1.41 -11.25 9.34
CA GLN A 65 -0.03 -11.04 9.19
C GLN A 65 -0.42 -9.58 9.41
N ASN A 66 0.13 -8.93 10.45
CA ASN A 66 -0.15 -7.52 10.71
C ASN A 66 0.32 -6.62 9.55
N LEU A 67 1.50 -6.90 8.99
CA LEU A 67 1.99 -6.21 7.79
C LEU A 67 1.05 -6.44 6.60
N ALA A 68 0.61 -7.68 6.38
CA ALA A 68 -0.34 -7.99 5.31
C ALA A 68 -1.67 -7.25 5.48
N VAL A 69 -2.21 -7.13 6.71
CA VAL A 69 -3.43 -6.36 6.99
C VAL A 69 -3.25 -4.88 6.66
N ILE A 70 -2.13 -4.27 7.09
CA ILE A 70 -1.81 -2.87 6.78
C ILE A 70 -1.76 -2.67 5.25
N GLN A 71 -1.13 -3.60 4.54
CA GLN A 71 -1.03 -3.53 3.08
C GLN A 71 -2.37 -3.71 2.38
N VAL A 72 -3.26 -4.57 2.87
CA VAL A 72 -4.64 -4.68 2.36
C VAL A 72 -5.40 -3.37 2.58
N MET A 73 -5.28 -2.76 3.76
CA MET A 73 -5.92 -1.47 4.04
C MET A 73 -5.41 -0.36 3.10
N GLU A 74 -4.10 -0.31 2.86
CA GLU A 74 -3.51 0.63 1.91
C GLU A 74 -3.98 0.38 0.47
N GLY A 75 -4.00 -0.88 0.02
CA GLY A 75 -4.50 -1.26 -1.30
C GLY A 75 -5.97 -0.87 -1.52
N LEU A 76 -6.82 -1.08 -0.50
CA LEU A 76 -8.23 -0.66 -0.53
C LEU A 76 -8.37 0.87 -0.60
N LEU A 77 -7.53 1.62 0.14
CA LEU A 77 -7.51 3.08 0.06
C LEU A 77 -7.13 3.56 -1.34
N PHE A 78 -6.09 2.99 -1.94
CA PHE A 78 -5.67 3.36 -3.31
C PHE A 78 -6.74 3.04 -4.35
N ILE A 79 -7.36 1.86 -4.28
CA ILE A 79 -8.50 1.51 -5.14
C ILE A 79 -9.66 2.50 -4.96
N GLY A 80 -10.00 2.84 -3.72
CA GLY A 80 -11.04 3.82 -3.43
C GLY A 80 -10.75 5.20 -4.03
N ILE A 81 -9.49 5.64 -3.97
CA ILE A 81 -9.03 6.89 -4.59
C ILE A 81 -9.11 6.79 -6.11
N ASP A 82 -8.62 5.71 -6.73
CA ASP A 82 -8.64 5.51 -8.18
C ASP A 82 -10.06 5.53 -8.74
N LEU A 83 -10.99 4.79 -8.13
CA LEU A 83 -12.41 4.78 -8.51
C LEU A 83 -13.05 6.16 -8.34
N SER A 84 -12.64 6.93 -7.33
CA SER A 84 -13.16 8.27 -7.09
C SER A 84 -12.68 9.26 -8.14
N ILE A 85 -11.41 9.19 -8.53
CA ILE A 85 -10.88 10.04 -9.61
C ILE A 85 -11.50 9.63 -10.94
N LEU A 86 -11.71 8.33 -11.17
CA LEU A 86 -12.41 7.81 -12.35
C LEU A 86 -13.83 8.38 -12.47
N LYS A 87 -14.61 8.39 -11.37
CA LYS A 87 -15.94 9.03 -11.33
C LYS A 87 -15.90 10.51 -11.73
N LYS A 88 -14.84 11.24 -11.35
CA LYS A 88 -14.65 12.64 -11.72
C LYS A 88 -14.48 12.79 -13.23
N TYR A 89 -13.80 11.86 -13.91
CA TYR A 89 -13.64 11.86 -15.36
C TYR A 89 -14.97 11.65 -16.09
N PHE A 90 -15.87 10.84 -15.53
CA PHE A 90 -17.23 10.63 -16.07
C PHE A 90 -18.25 11.71 -15.65
N GLY A 91 -17.80 12.84 -15.09
CA GLY A 91 -18.68 13.97 -14.75
C GLY A 91 -19.52 13.78 -13.49
N GLN A 92 -19.26 12.75 -12.68
CA GLN A 92 -19.96 12.55 -11.41
C GLN A 92 -19.32 13.38 -10.29
N PRO A 93 -20.11 13.91 -9.33
CA PRO A 93 -19.57 14.67 -8.20
C PRO A 93 -18.79 13.76 -7.26
N VAL A 94 -17.60 14.21 -6.86
CA VAL A 94 -16.70 13.49 -5.95
C VAL A 94 -16.56 14.26 -4.64
N ASN A 95 -16.59 13.54 -3.51
CA ASN A 95 -16.41 14.15 -2.19
C ASN A 95 -15.02 14.79 -2.06
N ARG A 96 -14.97 16.00 -1.49
CA ARG A 96 -13.72 16.76 -1.29
C ARG A 96 -12.67 15.99 -0.48
N TYR A 97 -13.10 15.17 0.48
CA TYR A 97 -12.22 14.32 1.29
C TYR A 97 -11.36 13.35 0.45
N LEU A 98 -11.95 12.72 -0.58
CA LEU A 98 -11.25 11.79 -1.47
C LEU A 98 -10.21 12.50 -2.35
N LYS A 99 -10.41 13.79 -2.64
CA LYS A 99 -9.43 14.62 -3.34
C LYS A 99 -8.19 14.89 -2.48
N TYR A 100 -8.35 15.09 -1.18
CA TYR A 100 -7.21 15.24 -0.27
C TYR A 100 -6.47 13.92 -0.05
N ALA A 101 -7.20 12.80 0.03
CA ALA A 101 -6.62 11.46 0.11
C ALA A 101 -5.73 11.12 -1.10
N SER A 102 -5.97 11.72 -2.27
CA SER A 102 -5.11 11.55 -3.45
C SER A 102 -3.67 12.07 -3.28
N TYR A 103 -3.42 12.93 -2.28
CA TYR A 103 -2.06 13.39 -1.93
C TYR A 103 -1.36 12.49 -0.90
N PHE A 104 -1.98 11.40 -0.48
CA PHE A 104 -1.35 10.43 0.40
C PHE A 104 -0.47 9.47 -0.41
N PRO A 105 0.86 9.41 -0.16
CA PRO A 105 1.77 8.52 -0.90
C PRO A 105 1.70 7.05 -0.46
N GLY A 106 0.97 6.76 0.62
CA GLY A 106 1.01 5.47 1.32
C GLY A 106 1.85 5.53 2.59
N LEU A 107 1.75 4.48 3.40
CA LEU A 107 2.55 4.22 4.60
C LEU A 107 3.51 3.05 4.40
N PHE A 108 3.17 2.08 3.56
CA PHE A 108 3.92 0.81 3.49
C PHE A 108 5.29 0.96 2.84
N TRP A 109 5.49 2.02 2.05
CA TRP A 109 6.80 2.36 1.50
C TRP A 109 7.86 2.59 2.58
N ILE A 110 7.49 3.02 3.80
CA ILE A 110 8.43 3.24 4.90
C ILE A 110 9.09 1.92 5.28
N ALA A 111 8.29 0.86 5.48
CA ALA A 111 8.79 -0.47 5.81
C ALA A 111 9.70 -1.01 4.70
N ALA A 112 9.31 -0.81 3.44
CA ALA A 112 10.09 -1.24 2.29
C ALA A 112 11.43 -0.50 2.15
N VAL A 113 11.45 0.81 2.41
CA VAL A 113 12.67 1.63 2.39
C VAL A 113 13.62 1.21 3.51
N LEU A 114 13.13 1.03 4.73
CA LEU A 114 13.93 0.60 5.87
C LEU A 114 14.55 -0.79 5.63
N TYR A 115 13.76 -1.73 5.11
CA TYR A 115 14.26 -3.06 4.72
C TYR A 115 15.40 -2.94 3.71
N THR A 116 15.21 -2.14 2.66
CA THR A 116 16.22 -1.93 1.60
C THR A 116 17.47 -1.25 2.14
N GLN A 117 17.32 -0.33 3.10
CA GLN A 117 18.43 0.35 3.78
C GLN A 117 19.26 -0.63 4.61
N MET A 118 18.61 -1.49 5.41
CA MET A 118 19.30 -2.53 6.19
C MET A 118 20.10 -3.48 5.29
N VAL A 119 19.47 -3.94 4.21
CA VAL A 119 20.12 -4.81 3.23
C VAL A 119 21.34 -4.11 2.62
N SER A 120 21.22 -2.83 2.26
CA SER A 120 22.32 -2.04 1.70
C SER A 120 23.48 -1.89 2.68
N PHE A 121 23.22 -1.57 3.95
CA PHE A 121 24.27 -1.42 4.97
C PHE A 121 25.02 -2.72 5.24
N TYR A 122 24.32 -3.86 5.16
CA TYR A 122 24.96 -5.16 5.28
C TYR A 122 25.89 -5.48 4.11
N PHE A 123 25.47 -5.15 2.87
CA PHE A 123 26.30 -5.39 1.69
C PHE A 123 27.56 -4.53 1.65
N PHE A 124 27.50 -3.30 2.18
CA PHE A 124 28.61 -2.34 2.19
C PHE A 124 29.26 -2.19 3.58
N SER A 125 29.57 -3.29 4.26
CA SER A 125 30.08 -3.29 5.65
C SER A 125 31.45 -2.61 5.88
N GLY A 126 32.11 -2.12 4.82
CA GLY A 126 33.43 -1.46 4.90
C GLY A 126 33.41 0.06 4.90
N ILE A 127 32.23 0.71 4.90
CA ILE A 127 32.05 2.16 4.87
C ILE A 127 31.31 2.60 6.13
N ASP A 128 31.60 3.80 6.65
CA ASP A 128 30.88 4.33 7.81
C ASP A 128 29.37 4.43 7.53
N PHE A 129 28.56 4.02 8.51
CA PHE A 129 27.10 3.97 8.38
C PHE A 129 26.47 5.34 8.07
N GLU A 130 27.06 6.42 8.58
CA GLU A 130 26.59 7.78 8.30
C GLU A 130 26.76 8.15 6.82
N THR A 131 27.95 7.92 6.25
CA THR A 131 28.19 8.11 4.81
C THR A 131 27.27 7.25 3.95
N LEU A 132 27.08 5.98 4.33
CA LEU A 132 26.14 5.09 3.65
C LEU A 132 24.71 5.59 3.72
N ALA A 133 24.26 6.12 4.86
CA ALA A 133 22.93 6.71 5.02
C ALA A 133 22.73 7.92 4.09
N ILE A 134 23.76 8.77 3.95
CA ILE A 134 23.72 9.92 3.03
C ILE A 134 23.61 9.44 1.58
N TYR A 135 24.46 8.51 1.15
CA TYR A 135 24.40 7.97 -0.22
C TYR A 135 23.06 7.29 -0.51
N PHE A 136 22.55 6.52 0.44
CA PHE A 136 21.25 5.86 0.31
C PHE A 136 20.10 6.88 0.22
N SER A 137 20.11 7.90 1.06
CA SER A 137 19.12 8.99 1.04
C SER A 137 19.15 9.75 -0.29
N LEU A 138 20.33 10.14 -0.78
CA LEU A 138 20.50 10.79 -2.07
C LEU A 138 20.04 9.91 -3.23
N GLY A 139 20.38 8.61 -3.19
CA GLY A 139 19.93 7.63 -4.17
C GLY A 139 18.41 7.47 -4.19
N LEU A 140 17.76 7.44 -3.01
CA LEU A 140 16.30 7.42 -2.90
C LEU A 140 15.67 8.67 -3.47
N ILE A 141 16.18 9.86 -3.13
CA ILE A 141 15.67 11.13 -3.67
C ILE A 141 15.76 11.10 -5.20
N ALA A 142 16.92 10.73 -5.75
CA ALA A 142 17.10 10.63 -7.19
C ALA A 142 16.12 9.63 -7.83
N CYS A 143 15.92 8.45 -7.21
CA CYS A 143 15.01 7.43 -7.70
C CYS A 143 13.54 7.89 -7.68
N PHE A 144 13.07 8.45 -6.56
CA PHE A 144 11.71 8.94 -6.38
C PHE A 144 11.40 10.21 -7.18
N ILE A 145 12.41 10.88 -7.75
CA ILE A 145 12.24 11.95 -8.74
C ILE A 145 12.24 11.35 -10.16
N ALA A 146 13.29 10.60 -10.49
CA ALA A 146 13.53 10.13 -11.86
C ALA A 146 12.46 9.14 -12.31
N VAL A 147 12.10 8.15 -11.48
CA VAL A 147 11.18 7.08 -11.89
C VAL A 147 9.76 7.63 -12.15
N PRO A 148 9.14 8.43 -11.26
CA PRO A 148 7.83 9.01 -11.55
C PRO A 148 7.81 9.92 -12.78
N ILE A 149 8.88 10.70 -13.00
CA ILE A 149 9.01 11.57 -14.19
C ILE A 149 9.13 10.74 -15.47
N THR A 150 9.95 9.67 -15.45
CA THR A 150 10.09 8.75 -16.56
C THR A 150 8.77 8.05 -16.88
N ILE A 151 8.03 7.58 -15.86
CA ILE A 151 6.69 7.00 -16.04
C ILE A 151 5.74 8.03 -16.67
N LYS A 152 5.79 9.29 -16.25
CA LYS A 152 4.98 10.37 -16.82
C LYS A 152 5.36 10.66 -18.29
N SER A 153 6.62 10.46 -18.67
CA SER A 153 7.07 10.61 -20.05
C SER A 153 6.64 9.44 -20.94
N ILE A 154 6.68 8.21 -20.42
CA ILE A 154 6.27 7.00 -21.17
C ILE A 154 4.74 6.91 -21.27
N LEU A 155 4.03 7.25 -20.19
CA LEU A 155 2.58 7.18 -20.06
C LEU A 155 2.02 8.57 -19.75
N PRO A 156 1.91 9.48 -20.74
CA PRO A 156 1.43 10.84 -20.52
C PRO A 156 -0.04 10.88 -20.08
N GLU A 157 -0.82 9.90 -20.50
CA GLU A 157 -2.24 9.78 -20.18
C GLU A 157 -2.46 9.56 -18.67
N HIS A 158 -3.15 10.52 -18.04
CA HIS A 158 -3.45 10.43 -16.61
C HIS A 158 -4.37 9.25 -16.28
N TYR A 159 -5.29 8.92 -17.18
CA TYR A 159 -6.23 7.81 -17.03
C TYR A 159 -5.49 6.46 -16.94
N LEU A 160 -4.63 6.18 -17.91
CA LEU A 160 -3.87 4.94 -17.99
C LEU A 160 -2.98 4.74 -16.75
N ARG A 161 -2.33 5.81 -16.25
CA ARG A 161 -1.53 5.72 -15.01
C ARG A 161 -2.34 5.39 -13.77
N MET A 162 -3.62 5.80 -13.71
CA MET A 162 -4.53 5.41 -12.62
C MET A 162 -4.96 3.96 -12.76
N GLU A 163 -5.26 3.49 -13.98
CA GLU A 163 -5.62 2.09 -14.21
C GLU A 163 -4.47 1.14 -13.84
N LEU A 164 -3.24 1.48 -14.22
CA LEU A 164 -2.08 0.69 -13.79
C LEU A 164 -1.94 0.67 -12.27
N ARG A 165 -2.10 1.82 -11.59
CA ARG A 165 -2.08 1.85 -10.12
C ARG A 165 -3.17 0.99 -9.52
N TYR A 166 -4.38 1.03 -10.06
CA TYR A 166 -5.48 0.17 -9.64
C TYR A 166 -5.13 -1.32 -9.75
N ILE A 167 -4.54 -1.75 -10.88
CA ILE A 167 -4.11 -3.14 -11.08
C ILE A 167 -3.02 -3.51 -10.06
N LEU A 168 -2.09 -2.61 -9.79
CA LEU A 168 -1.03 -2.82 -8.80
C LEU A 168 -1.59 -2.94 -7.38
N SER A 169 -2.53 -2.09 -7.00
CA SER A 169 -3.19 -2.16 -5.69
C SER A 169 -4.06 -3.40 -5.53
N PHE A 170 -4.67 -3.87 -6.62
CA PHE A 170 -5.31 -5.18 -6.62
C PHE A 170 -4.29 -6.31 -6.41
N GLY A 171 -3.14 -6.23 -7.10
CA GLY A 171 -2.01 -7.15 -6.91
C GLY A 171 -1.44 -7.14 -5.49
N GLN A 172 -1.37 -5.96 -4.84
CA GLN A 172 -0.98 -5.84 -3.43
C GLN A 172 -1.94 -6.62 -2.52
N ILE A 173 -3.25 -6.44 -2.70
CA ILE A 173 -4.26 -7.16 -1.90
C ILE A 173 -4.13 -8.67 -2.10
N LEU A 174 -4.02 -9.14 -3.35
CA LEU A 174 -3.84 -10.57 -3.64
C LEU A 174 -2.54 -11.10 -3.02
N GLY A 175 -1.43 -10.37 -3.17
CA GLY A 175 -0.14 -10.72 -2.58
C GLY A 175 -0.22 -10.85 -1.06
N SER A 176 -0.90 -9.91 -0.40
CA SER A 176 -1.11 -9.93 1.05
C SER A 176 -1.97 -11.13 1.50
N ILE A 177 -3.03 -11.48 0.76
CA ILE A 177 -3.85 -12.68 1.05
C ILE A 177 -3.04 -13.96 0.90
N ILE A 178 -2.23 -14.06 -0.16
CA ILE A 178 -1.37 -15.22 -0.39
C ILE A 178 -0.40 -15.40 0.79
N ILE A 179 0.12 -14.30 1.33
CA ILE A 179 1.07 -14.33 2.45
C ILE A 179 0.42 -14.73 3.75
N THR A 180 -0.80 -14.27 4.03
CA THR A 180 -1.50 -14.71 5.24
C THR A 180 -1.74 -16.22 5.20
N ILE A 181 -2.06 -16.79 4.03
CA ILE A 181 -2.18 -18.25 3.84
C ILE A 181 -0.84 -18.96 4.13
N PHE A 182 0.26 -18.47 3.56
CA PHE A 182 1.58 -19.08 3.77
C PHE A 182 2.10 -18.92 5.21
N CYS A 183 1.79 -17.82 5.88
CA CYS A 183 2.26 -17.54 7.25
C CYS A 183 1.40 -18.20 8.32
N GLN A 184 0.14 -18.52 8.03
CA GLN A 184 -0.69 -19.27 8.97
C GLN A 184 -0.20 -20.69 9.21
N GLY A 185 0.71 -21.22 8.37
CA GLY A 185 1.30 -22.54 8.55
C GLY A 185 0.25 -23.57 8.95
N LEU A 186 -0.78 -23.78 8.11
CA LEU A 186 -1.93 -24.67 8.35
C LEU A 186 -2.18 -24.96 9.84
N PRO A 187 -2.94 -24.11 10.57
CA PRO A 187 -3.12 -24.27 12.01
C PRO A 187 -3.94 -25.52 12.39
N TYR A 188 -4.41 -26.27 11.40
CA TYR A 188 -5.20 -27.47 11.57
C TYR A 188 -4.36 -28.71 11.30
N LYS A 189 -4.05 -29.46 12.38
CA LYS A 189 -4.26 -30.91 12.27
C LYS A 189 -5.69 -31.08 11.75
N PRO A 190 -5.99 -31.96 10.78
CA PRO A 190 -7.34 -32.15 10.30
C PRO A 190 -8.22 -32.54 11.49
N GLN A 191 -8.90 -31.57 12.10
CA GLN A 191 -9.96 -31.85 13.05
C GLN A 191 -11.08 -32.45 12.21
N GLN A 192 -11.60 -33.60 12.64
CA GLN A 192 -12.79 -34.18 12.06
C GLN A 192 -13.86 -33.09 11.97
N ASN A 193 -14.15 -32.73 10.72
CA ASN A 193 -14.92 -31.56 10.35
C ASN A 193 -16.39 -31.83 10.66
N ASN A 194 -16.85 -31.47 11.86
CA ASN A 194 -18.26 -31.19 12.05
C ASN A 194 -18.49 -29.82 11.43
N TYR A 195 -19.01 -29.81 10.19
CA TYR A 195 -19.41 -28.59 9.50
C TYR A 195 -20.42 -27.85 10.37
N ASP A 196 -19.96 -26.80 11.07
CA ASP A 196 -20.82 -25.98 11.91
C ASP A 196 -21.57 -24.98 11.01
N LEU A 197 -22.59 -25.51 10.33
CA LEU A 197 -23.43 -24.83 9.31
C LEU A 197 -23.99 -23.51 9.85
N THR A 198 -24.18 -23.44 11.16
CA THR A 198 -24.59 -22.28 11.95
C THR A 198 -23.64 -21.09 11.77
N SER A 199 -22.33 -21.30 11.90
CA SER A 199 -21.33 -20.23 11.78
C SER A 199 -21.24 -19.71 10.34
N PHE A 200 -21.36 -20.60 9.36
CA PHE A 200 -21.39 -20.24 7.94
C PHE A 200 -22.63 -19.39 7.59
N LEU A 201 -23.81 -19.77 8.09
CA LEU A 201 -25.05 -19.03 7.89
C LEU A 201 -25.01 -17.63 8.50
N ILE A 202 -24.39 -17.46 9.68
CA ILE A 202 -24.25 -16.14 10.33
C ILE A 202 -23.37 -15.22 9.49
N VAL A 203 -22.24 -15.72 8.98
CA VAL A 203 -21.35 -14.92 8.11
C VAL A 203 -22.09 -14.52 6.83
N LEU A 204 -22.79 -15.44 6.18
CA LEU A 204 -23.61 -15.16 4.99
C LEU A 204 -24.69 -14.11 5.26
N ALA A 205 -25.43 -14.25 6.36
CA ALA A 205 -26.46 -13.31 6.76
C ALA A 205 -25.90 -11.91 7.02
N SER A 206 -24.74 -11.81 7.69
CA SER A 206 -24.09 -10.53 7.97
C SER A 206 -23.60 -9.83 6.70
N ALA A 207 -23.05 -10.58 5.73
CA ALA A 207 -22.64 -10.05 4.44
C ALA A 207 -23.84 -9.52 3.64
N ILE A 208 -24.94 -10.27 3.60
CA ILE A 208 -26.19 -9.87 2.93
C ILE A 208 -26.75 -8.59 3.58
N LEU A 209 -26.78 -8.51 4.91
CA LEU A 209 -27.26 -7.31 5.63
C LEU A 209 -26.43 -6.07 5.30
N MET A 210 -25.10 -6.17 5.25
CA MET A 210 -24.21 -5.07 4.86
C MET A 210 -24.51 -4.56 3.45
N VAL A 211 -24.75 -5.46 2.50
CA VAL A 211 -25.12 -5.10 1.11
C VAL A 211 -26.47 -4.38 1.08
N PHE A 212 -27.48 -4.89 1.80
CA PHE A 212 -28.79 -4.25 1.88
C PHE A 212 -28.73 -2.86 2.54
N LEU A 213 -27.98 -2.71 3.62
CA LEU A 213 -27.77 -1.42 4.28
C LEU A 213 -27.09 -0.41 3.33
N GLY A 214 -26.05 -0.85 2.61
CA GLY A 214 -25.38 -0.01 1.61
C GLY A 214 -26.32 0.41 0.48
N TRP A 215 -27.18 -0.50 0.01
CA TRP A 215 -28.16 -0.22 -1.03
C TRP A 215 -29.24 0.78 -0.58
N ILE A 216 -29.78 0.59 0.63
CA ILE A 216 -30.76 1.52 1.24
C ILE A 216 -30.13 2.90 1.41
N TRP A 217 -28.90 2.97 1.92
CA TRP A 217 -28.18 4.23 2.09
C TRP A 217 -27.98 4.96 0.77
N SER A 218 -27.62 4.23 -0.30
CA SER A 218 -27.50 4.79 -1.65
C SER A 218 -28.82 5.39 -2.13
N ARG A 219 -29.94 4.67 -1.96
CA ARG A 219 -31.26 5.17 -2.36
C ARG A 219 -31.73 6.37 -1.55
N LEU A 220 -31.51 6.39 -0.24
CA LEU A 220 -31.83 7.54 0.61
C LEU A 220 -30.99 8.76 0.24
N GLY A 221 -29.70 8.57 -0.05
CA GLY A 221 -28.82 9.64 -0.53
C GLY A 221 -29.28 10.27 -1.84
N GLU A 222 -29.78 9.46 -2.78
CA GLU A 222 -30.34 9.93 -4.06
C GLU A 222 -31.68 10.66 -3.88
N GLN A 223 -32.56 10.17 -3.00
CA GLN A 223 -33.84 10.83 -2.71
C GLN A 223 -33.68 12.19 -2.05
N ILE A 224 -32.72 12.33 -1.13
CA ILE A 224 -32.42 13.62 -0.50
C ILE A 224 -31.89 14.59 -1.55
N LYS A 225 -31.02 14.16 -2.47
CA LYS A 225 -30.44 15.02 -3.51
C LYS A 225 -31.45 15.52 -4.55
N ASN A 226 -32.49 14.73 -4.84
CA ASN A 226 -33.57 15.12 -5.77
C ASN A 226 -34.62 16.06 -5.14
N LYS A 227 -34.77 16.08 -3.80
CA LYS A 227 -35.70 17.01 -3.12
C LYS A 227 -35.25 18.48 -3.13
N TRP A 228 -33.97 18.77 -3.35
CA TRP A 228 -33.42 20.15 -3.36
C TRP A 228 -33.27 20.74 -4.78
N LYS A 229 -33.91 20.13 -5.79
CA LYS A 229 -33.82 20.54 -7.21
C LYS A 229 -35.13 21.11 -7.79
N TYR A 230 -36.15 21.32 -6.95
CA TYR A 230 -37.37 22.05 -7.28
C TYR A 230 -37.57 23.20 -6.30
#